data_AF-A0A7X8UIC7-F1
#
_entry.id   AF-A0A7X8UIC7-F1
#
_cell.length_a   1.000
_cell.length_b   1.000
_cell.length_c   1.000
_cell.angle_alpha   90.00
_cell.angle_beta   90.00
_cell.angle_gamma   90.00
#
_symmetry.space_group_name_H-M   'P 1'
#
loop_
_entity.id
_entity.type
_entity.pdbx_description
1 polymer ?
#
loop_
_entity_poly.entity_id
_entity_poly.type
_entity_poly.pdbx_seq_one_letter_code
_entity_poly.pdbx_strand_id
1 'polypeptide(L)' 'AMRINILSTALQARMTIDQVASLDLAYAPPFSTTWDPVLLVARDLCTKC' A
#
# COMPACT_ATOMS: atom_id res chain seq x y z
N ALA A 1 -11.99 5.07 -1.83
CA ALA A 1 -12.69 4.36 -0.73
C ALA A 1 -12.28 2.88 -0.77
N MET A 2 -12.39 2.14 0.34
CA MET A 2 -11.85 0.76 0.55
C MET A 2 -10.34 0.60 0.81
N ARG A 3 -9.60 1.66 1.17
CA ARG A 3 -8.15 1.54 1.48
C ARG A 3 -7.85 0.55 2.60
N ILE A 4 -8.75 0.43 3.58
CA ILE A 4 -8.62 -0.53 4.69
C ILE A 4 -8.56 -1.99 4.21
N ASN A 5 -9.16 -2.30 3.05
CA ASN A 5 -9.15 -3.65 2.51
C ASN A 5 -7.73 -4.05 2.08
N ILE A 6 -6.91 -3.11 1.60
CA ILE A 6 -5.51 -3.36 1.26
C ILE A 6 -4.77 -3.86 2.50
N LEU A 7 -4.94 -3.16 3.63
CA LEU A 7 -4.32 -3.55 4.90
C LEU A 7 -4.89 -4.86 5.43
N SER A 8 -6.21 -5.05 5.36
CA SER A 8 -6.87 -6.30 5.78
C SER A 8 -6.34 -7.50 4.99
N THR A 9 -6.21 -7.37 3.67
CA THR A 9 -5.65 -8.42 2.81
C THR A 9 -4.17 -8.66 3.11
N ALA A 10 -3.38 -7.60 3.32
CA ALA A 10 -1.98 -7.73 3.70
C ALA A 10 -1.80 -8.45 5.05
N LEU A 11 -2.63 -8.13 6.05
CA LEU A 11 -2.69 -8.81 7.35
C LEU A 11 -3.07 -10.29 7.18
N GLN A 12 -4.12 -10.56 6.40
CA GLN A 12 -4.58 -11.92 6.12
C GLN A 12 -3.49 -12.77 5.44
N ALA A 13 -2.72 -12.17 4.53
CA ALA A 13 -1.62 -12.81 3.81
C ALA A 13 -0.28 -12.79 4.58
N ARG A 14 -0.25 -12.24 5.81
CA ARG A 14 0.97 -12.07 6.64
C ARG A 14 2.11 -11.37 5.88
N MET A 15 1.79 -10.34 5.10
CA MET A 15 2.79 -9.59 4.34
C MET A 15 3.70 -8.76 5.26
N THR A 16 4.97 -8.66 4.92
CA THR A 16 5.92 -7.71 5.54
C THR A 16 5.76 -6.30 4.98
N ILE A 17 6.30 -5.29 5.66
CA ILE A 17 6.28 -3.89 5.18
C ILE A 17 6.95 -3.78 3.80
N ASP A 18 8.08 -4.46 3.57
CA ASP A 18 8.78 -4.45 2.28
C ASP A 18 7.90 -5.03 1.16
N GLN A 19 7.11 -6.07 1.45
CA GLN A 19 6.16 -6.64 0.51
C GLN A 19 4.98 -5.70 0.24
N VAL A 20 4.50 -4.97 1.25
CA VAL A 20 3.46 -3.96 1.06
C VAL A 20 3.97 -2.79 0.23
N ALA A 21 5.22 -2.35 0.45
CA ALA A 21 5.84 -1.25 -0.30
C ALA A 21 6.06 -1.56 -1.79
N SER A 22 6.10 -2.85 -2.15
CA SER A 22 6.23 -3.34 -3.52
C SER A 22 4.91 -3.71 -4.19
N LEU A 23 3.76 -3.49 -3.53
CA LEU A 23 2.44 -3.67 -4.14
C LEU A 23 2.19 -2.61 -5.22
N ASP A 24 1.60 -3.06 -6.33
CA ASP A 24 1.07 -2.17 -7.36
C ASP A 24 -0.40 -1.86 -7.06
N LEU A 25 -0.71 -0.60 -6.77
CA LEU A 25 -2.05 -0.15 -6.43
C LEU A 25 -2.58 0.80 -7.50
N ALA A 26 -3.87 0.66 -7.82
CA ALA A 26 -4.49 1.39 -8.90
C ALA A 26 -4.48 2.92 -8.68
N TYR A 27 -3.95 3.63 -9.67
CA TYR A 27 -4.09 5.07 -9.83
C TYR A 27 -5.35 5.40 -10.63
N ALA A 28 -6.15 6.35 -10.14
CA ALA A 28 -7.33 6.87 -10.81
C ALA A 28 -7.50 8.35 -10.46
N PRO A 29 -7.13 9.32 -11.32
CA PRO A 29 -7.14 10.75 -11.02
C PRO A 29 -8.40 11.34 -10.34
N PRO A 30 -9.63 10.86 -10.59
CA PRO A 30 -10.81 11.31 -9.83
C PRO A 30 -10.98 10.66 -8.43
N PHE A 31 -10.28 9.56 -8.13
CA PHE A 31 -10.49 8.73 -6.93
C PHE A 31 -9.23 8.48 -6.08
N SER A 32 -8.04 8.47 -6.68
CA SER A 32 -6.74 8.28 -6.05
C SER A 32 -5.66 9.15 -6.69
N THR A 33 -4.71 9.58 -5.86
CA THR A 33 -3.49 10.27 -6.26
C THR A 33 -2.52 9.32 -6.95
N THR A 34 -1.50 9.87 -7.64
CA THR A 34 -0.47 9.08 -8.36
C THR A 34 0.15 7.98 -7.51
N TRP A 35 0.36 8.24 -6.23
CA TRP A 35 0.74 7.23 -5.24
C TRP A 35 -0.39 7.06 -4.22
N ASP A 36 -0.76 5.83 -3.91
CA ASP A 36 -1.67 5.58 -2.80
C ASP A 36 -0.97 5.91 -1.46
N PRO A 37 -1.66 6.57 -0.51
CA PRO A 37 -1.10 6.86 0.81
C PRO A 37 -0.55 5.63 1.55
N VAL A 38 -1.12 4.44 1.34
CA VAL A 38 -0.60 3.21 1.94
C VAL A 38 0.82 2.90 1.45
N LEU A 39 1.10 3.12 0.15
CA LEU A 39 2.44 2.91 -0.40
C LEU A 39 3.44 3.95 0.07
N LEU A 40 3.00 5.21 0.27
CA LEU A 40 3.85 6.27 0.82
C LEU A 40 4.29 5.92 2.24
N VAL A 41 3.36 5.52 3.10
CA VAL A 41 3.67 5.11 4.48
C VAL A 41 4.48 3.82 4.51
N ALA A 42 4.15 2.84 3.66
CA ALA A 42 4.92 1.60 3.60
C ALA A 42 6.38 1.85 3.20
N ARG A 43 6.64 2.76 2.25
CA ARG A 43 8.01 3.16 1.88
C ARG A 43 8.74 3.90 3.00
N ASP A 44 8.06 4.78 3.72
CA ASP A 44 8.65 5.49 4.87
C ASP A 44 9.08 4.53 5.99
N LEU A 45 8.26 3.49 6.23
CA LEU A 45 8.55 2.44 7.21
C LEU A 45 9.50 1.36 6.69
N CYS A 46 9.71 1.28 5.38
CA CYS A 46 10.51 0.25 4.73
C CYS A 46 12.00 0.52 4.95
N THR A 47 12.72 -0.48 5.48
CA THR A 47 14.15 -0.34 5.77
C THR A 47 15.05 -0.78 4.60
N LYS A 48 14.50 -1.50 3.62
CA LYS A 48 15.24 -2.13 2.52
C LYS A 48 14.67 -1.79 1.13
N CYS A 49 13.93 -0.70 1.04
CA CYS A 49 13.49 -0.10 -0.22
C CYS A 49 14.62 0.78 -0.79
#